data_AF-X1UNC7-F1
#
_entry.id   AF-X1UNC7-F1
#
_cell.length_a   1.000
_cell.length_b   1.000
_cell.length_c   1.000
_cell.angle_alpha   90.00
_cell.angle_beta   90.00
_cell.angle_gamma   90.00
#
_symmetry.space_group_name_H-M   'P 1'
#
loop_
_entity.id
_entity.type
_entity.pdbx_description
1 polymer ?
#
loop_
_entity_poly.entity_id
_entity_poly.type
_entity_poly.pdbx_seq_one_letter_code
_entity_poly.pdbx_strand_id
1 'polypeptide(L)'
;AMVAELDQYNREILTTKATTNKEFIEGRVTETQAKLKEAEEELKRFRQENRRIEDSPELLLQLGRLTRQIKLQEELFITLKREYELAKIQEVKDTPVIYTLGEARPPMEKSSPKRKLYVLIAAIISLILGVGLAFLTDYAESSGWNLENLEKTEGFKIISTDFQKLIQSAKKIFRKAIKKVKSKKDKEKIDK
;
A
#
# COMPACT_ATOMS: atom_id res chain seq x y z
N ALA A 1 -7.46 7.23 -12.92
CA ALA A 1 -7.20 6.22 -13.96
C ALA A 1 -6.74 4.91 -13.33
N MET A 2 -5.51 4.82 -12.79
CA MET A 2 -4.98 3.59 -12.17
C MET A 2 -5.89 2.95 -11.09
N VAL A 3 -6.51 3.74 -10.22
CA VAL A 3 -7.41 3.20 -9.16
C VAL A 3 -8.62 2.49 -9.76
N ALA A 4 -9.23 3.07 -10.80
CA ALA A 4 -10.41 2.48 -11.46
C ALA A 4 -10.06 1.20 -12.24
N GLU A 5 -8.88 1.15 -12.84
CA GLU A 5 -8.34 -0.02 -13.55
C GLU A 5 -8.02 -1.16 -12.57
N LEU A 6 -7.37 -0.85 -11.44
CA LEU A 6 -7.11 -1.81 -10.38
C LEU A 6 -8.41 -2.35 -9.78
N ASP A 7 -9.41 -1.50 -9.60
CA ASP A 7 -10.73 -1.90 -9.11
C ASP A 7 -11.44 -2.83 -10.11
N GLN A 8 -11.34 -2.55 -11.41
CA GLN A 8 -11.91 -3.40 -12.45
C GLN A 8 -11.22 -4.78 -12.48
N TYR A 9 -9.90 -4.80 -12.40
CA TYR A 9 -9.13 -6.04 -12.35
C TYR A 9 -9.43 -6.87 -11.10
N ASN A 10 -9.53 -6.22 -9.92
CA ASN A 10 -9.89 -6.91 -8.68
C ASN A 10 -11.31 -7.48 -8.75
N ARG A 11 -12.27 -6.74 -9.32
CA ARG A 11 -13.63 -7.23 -9.57
C ARG A 11 -13.62 -8.49 -10.41
N GLU A 12 -12.94 -8.43 -11.56
CA GLU A 12 -12.87 -9.53 -12.52
C GLU A 12 -12.21 -10.77 -11.91
N ILE A 13 -11.13 -10.59 -11.15
CA ILE A 13 -10.45 -11.70 -10.45
C ILE A 13 -11.36 -12.33 -9.41
N LEU A 14 -12.05 -11.54 -8.60
CA LEU A 14 -12.91 -12.06 -7.53
C LEU A 14 -14.11 -12.82 -8.10
N THR A 15 -14.77 -12.27 -9.11
CA THR A 15 -15.89 -12.96 -9.78
C THR A 15 -15.42 -14.25 -10.45
N THR A 16 -14.30 -14.20 -11.17
CA THR A 16 -13.75 -15.38 -11.86
C THR A 16 -13.37 -16.48 -10.88
N LYS A 17 -12.71 -16.13 -9.76
CA LYS A 17 -12.33 -17.09 -8.72
C LYS A 17 -13.57 -17.72 -8.07
N ALA A 18 -14.57 -16.91 -7.72
CA ALA A 18 -15.79 -17.41 -7.08
C ALA A 18 -16.57 -18.35 -8.00
N THR A 19 -16.73 -17.99 -9.27
CA THR A 19 -17.39 -18.85 -10.28
C THR A 19 -16.61 -20.15 -10.50
N THR A 20 -15.30 -20.09 -10.70
CA THR A 20 -14.46 -21.28 -10.89
C THR A 20 -14.54 -22.23 -9.69
N ASN A 21 -14.52 -21.69 -8.47
CA ASN A 21 -14.62 -22.50 -7.25
C ASN A 21 -16.00 -23.18 -7.14
N LYS A 22 -17.08 -22.46 -7.46
CA LYS A 22 -18.44 -23.05 -7.50
C LYS A 22 -18.52 -24.19 -8.50
N GLU A 23 -18.05 -23.99 -9.72
CA GLU A 23 -18.06 -25.01 -10.78
C GLU A 23 -17.25 -26.25 -10.38
N PHE A 24 -16.09 -26.06 -9.74
CA PHE A 24 -15.29 -27.16 -9.22
C PHE A 24 -16.05 -27.98 -8.16
N ILE A 25 -16.65 -27.31 -7.17
CA ILE A 25 -17.40 -27.99 -6.10
C ILE A 25 -18.65 -28.69 -6.66
N GLU A 26 -19.34 -28.07 -7.61
CA GLU A 26 -20.48 -28.66 -8.32
C GLU A 26 -20.10 -29.98 -9.00
N GLY A 27 -18.98 -30.00 -9.71
CA GLY A 27 -18.42 -31.23 -10.30
C GLY A 27 -18.17 -32.31 -9.24
N ARG A 28 -17.61 -31.95 -8.08
CA ARG A 28 -17.35 -32.90 -6.99
C ARG A 28 -18.63 -33.42 -6.33
N VAL A 29 -19.67 -32.58 -6.20
CA VAL A 29 -20.98 -32.98 -5.68
C VAL A 29 -21.62 -34.01 -6.61
N THR A 30 -21.63 -33.75 -7.93
CA THR A 30 -22.23 -34.67 -8.91
C THR A 30 -21.47 -36.01 -8.97
N GLU A 31 -20.14 -35.99 -8.93
CA GLU A 31 -19.30 -37.19 -8.85
C GLU A 31 -19.59 -38.01 -7.57
N THR A 32 -19.67 -37.34 -6.42
CA THR A 32 -19.95 -38.00 -5.14
C THR A 32 -21.36 -38.57 -5.08
N GLN A 33 -22.34 -37.85 -5.64
CA GLN A 33 -23.71 -38.33 -5.75
C GLN A 33 -23.79 -39.61 -6.60
N ALA A 34 -23.05 -39.68 -7.71
CA ALA A 34 -22.97 -40.88 -8.53
C ALA A 34 -22.36 -42.06 -7.74
N LYS A 35 -21.29 -41.84 -6.98
CA LYS A 35 -20.64 -42.85 -6.13
C LYS A 35 -21.53 -43.32 -4.98
N LEU A 36 -22.28 -42.41 -4.36
CA LEU A 36 -23.26 -42.76 -3.32
C LEU A 36 -24.33 -43.68 -3.90
N LYS A 37 -24.90 -43.31 -5.05
CA LYS A 37 -25.92 -44.11 -5.75
C LYS A 37 -25.39 -45.49 -6.15
N GLU A 38 -24.14 -45.57 -6.60
CA GLU A 38 -23.49 -46.84 -6.93
C GLU A 38 -23.38 -47.75 -5.70
N ALA A 39 -22.94 -47.21 -4.55
CA ALA A 39 -22.85 -47.94 -3.29
C ALA A 39 -24.22 -48.40 -2.77
N GLU A 40 -25.26 -47.56 -2.92
CA GLU A 40 -26.64 -47.91 -2.56
C GLU A 40 -27.18 -49.06 -3.43
N GLU A 41 -26.93 -49.01 -4.75
CA GLU A 41 -27.33 -50.08 -5.66
C GLU A 41 -26.55 -51.39 -5.39
N GLU A 42 -25.29 -51.31 -4.97
CA GLU A 42 -24.52 -52.47 -4.52
C GLU A 42 -25.12 -53.11 -3.26
N LEU A 43 -25.45 -52.30 -2.25
CA LEU A 43 -26.13 -52.80 -1.04
C LEU A 43 -27.49 -53.42 -1.38
N LYS A 44 -28.24 -52.78 -2.27
CA LYS A 44 -29.54 -53.28 -2.73
C LYS A 44 -29.40 -54.63 -3.44
N ARG A 45 -28.44 -54.78 -4.37
CA ARG A 45 -28.14 -56.07 -5.02
C ARG A 45 -27.76 -57.13 -3.99
N PHE A 46 -26.85 -56.80 -3.08
CA PHE A 46 -26.44 -57.69 -1.99
C PHE A 46 -27.63 -58.20 -1.16
N ARG A 47 -28.57 -57.31 -0.79
CA ARG A 47 -29.78 -57.65 -0.03
C ARG A 47 -30.79 -58.46 -0.85
N GLN A 48 -30.89 -58.22 -2.15
CA GLN A 48 -31.79 -58.95 -3.03
C GLN A 48 -31.32 -60.39 -3.27
N GLU A 49 -30.01 -60.57 -3.44
CA GLU A 49 -29.37 -61.89 -3.60
C GLU A 49 -29.33 -62.67 -2.28
N ASN A 50 -29.07 -61.98 -1.17
CA ASN A 50 -28.91 -62.60 0.15
C ASN A 50 -30.08 -62.20 1.07
N ARG A 51 -31.22 -62.87 0.90
CA ARG A 51 -32.45 -62.57 1.69
C ARG A 51 -32.37 -63.02 3.14
N ARG A 52 -31.59 -64.08 3.42
CA ARG A 52 -31.33 -64.60 4.77
C ARG A 52 -29.84 -64.51 5.01
N ILE A 53 -29.44 -63.59 5.88
CA ILE A 53 -28.03 -63.32 6.20
C ILE A 53 -27.73 -63.52 7.69
N GLU A 54 -28.75 -63.72 8.54
CA GLU A 54 -28.56 -63.84 9.99
C GLU A 54 -27.71 -65.07 10.36
N ASP A 55 -27.77 -66.12 9.56
CA ASP A 55 -27.11 -67.40 9.81
C ASP A 55 -25.64 -67.42 9.31
N SER A 56 -25.17 -66.37 8.62
CA SER A 56 -23.82 -66.30 8.05
C SER A 56 -23.02 -65.11 8.57
N PRO A 57 -22.03 -65.34 9.46
CA PRO A 57 -21.14 -64.28 9.96
C PRO A 57 -20.41 -63.51 8.85
N GLU A 58 -20.07 -64.17 7.73
CA GLU A 58 -19.37 -63.55 6.61
C GLU A 58 -20.26 -62.53 5.87
N LEU A 59 -21.52 -62.88 5.63
CA LEU A 59 -22.49 -61.96 5.00
C LEU A 59 -22.80 -60.76 5.89
N LEU A 60 -22.83 -60.95 7.22
CA LEU A 60 -22.99 -59.86 8.18
C LEU A 60 -21.80 -58.89 8.16
N LEU A 61 -20.56 -59.41 8.04
CA LEU A 61 -19.37 -58.57 7.88
C LEU A 61 -19.40 -57.79 6.57
N GLN A 62 -19.80 -58.42 5.46
CA GLN A 62 -19.92 -57.77 4.17
C GLN A 62 -20.98 -56.66 4.18
N LEU A 63 -22.14 -56.92 4.79
CA LEU A 63 -23.18 -55.91 5.02
C LEU A 63 -22.63 -54.71 5.80
N GLY A 64 -21.86 -54.98 6.87
CA GLY A 64 -21.24 -53.94 7.68
C GLY A 64 -20.21 -53.11 6.91
N ARG A 65 -19.54 -53.67 5.91
CA ARG A 65 -18.63 -52.95 5.02
C ARG A 65 -19.39 -52.04 4.05
N LEU A 66 -20.40 -52.58 3.36
CA LEU A 66 -21.25 -51.83 2.42
C LEU A 66 -21.97 -50.66 3.11
N THR A 67 -22.49 -50.89 4.31
CA THR A 67 -23.16 -49.85 5.10
C THR A 67 -22.19 -48.73 5.49
N ARG A 68 -20.95 -49.07 5.86
CA ARG A 68 -19.90 -48.07 6.16
C ARG A 68 -19.52 -47.26 4.95
N GLN A 69 -19.44 -47.91 3.78
CA GLN A 69 -19.14 -47.25 2.52
C GLN A 69 -20.22 -46.25 2.14
N ILE A 70 -21.50 -46.63 2.23
CA ILE A 70 -22.63 -45.70 2.02
C ILE A 70 -22.55 -44.52 2.98
N LYS A 71 -22.37 -44.79 4.28
CA LYS A 71 -22.28 -43.72 5.28
C LYS A 71 -21.14 -42.73 5.00
N LEU A 72 -19.98 -43.23 4.55
CA LEU A 72 -18.86 -42.39 4.15
C LEU A 72 -19.22 -41.52 2.94
N GLN A 73 -19.82 -42.10 1.90
CA GLN A 73 -20.23 -41.35 0.71
C GLN A 73 -21.33 -40.33 1.02
N GLU A 74 -22.26 -40.66 1.92
CA GLU A 74 -23.31 -39.77 2.39
C GLU A 74 -22.73 -38.57 3.15
N GLU A 75 -21.79 -38.80 4.08
CA GLU A 75 -21.11 -37.72 4.80
C GLU A 75 -20.32 -36.81 3.87
N LEU A 76 -19.62 -37.39 2.88
CA LEU A 76 -18.90 -36.65 1.85
C LEU A 76 -19.87 -35.80 1.01
N PHE A 77 -21.00 -36.38 0.59
CA PHE A 77 -22.04 -35.71 -0.18
C PHE A 77 -22.63 -34.53 0.58
N ILE A 78 -23.02 -34.73 1.85
CA ILE A 78 -23.59 -33.67 2.69
C ILE A 78 -22.59 -32.53 2.89
N THR A 79 -21.32 -32.87 3.13
CA THR A 79 -20.26 -31.87 3.31
C THR A 79 -20.04 -31.07 2.04
N LEU A 80 -19.86 -31.73 0.89
CA LEU A 80 -19.67 -31.05 -0.40
C LEU A 80 -20.91 -30.24 -0.82
N LYS A 81 -22.11 -30.73 -0.52
CA LYS A 81 -23.35 -30.01 -0.79
C LYS A 81 -23.45 -28.73 0.04
N ARG A 82 -23.04 -28.77 1.31
CA ARG A 82 -22.94 -27.58 2.17
C ARG A 82 -21.92 -26.58 1.61
N GLU A 83 -20.74 -27.04 1.22
CA GLU A 83 -19.70 -26.19 0.61
C GLU A 83 -20.19 -25.57 -0.71
N TYR A 84 -20.96 -26.30 -1.52
CA TYR A 84 -21.57 -25.77 -2.75
C TYR A 84 -22.53 -24.62 -2.46
N GLU A 85 -23.42 -24.76 -1.48
CA GLU A 85 -24.34 -23.68 -1.11
C GLU A 85 -23.58 -22.46 -0.55
N LEU A 86 -22.50 -22.67 0.20
CA LEU A 86 -21.62 -21.59 0.65
C LEU A 86 -20.93 -20.89 -0.52
N ALA A 87 -20.37 -21.64 -1.48
CA ALA A 87 -19.72 -21.10 -2.66
C ALA A 87 -20.70 -20.32 -3.55
N LYS A 88 -21.94 -20.79 -3.69
CA LYS A 88 -23.02 -20.08 -4.39
C LYS A 88 -23.38 -18.75 -3.71
N ILE A 89 -23.40 -18.72 -2.37
CA ILE A 89 -23.60 -17.48 -1.62
C ILE A 89 -22.42 -16.52 -1.81
N GLN A 90 -21.18 -17.04 -1.81
CA GLN A 90 -19.98 -16.22 -2.00
C GLN A 90 -19.93 -15.60 -3.39
N GLU A 91 -20.26 -16.34 -4.45
CA GLU A 91 -20.35 -15.81 -5.82
C GLU A 91 -21.30 -14.60 -5.91
N VAL A 92 -22.44 -14.64 -5.21
CA VAL A 92 -23.39 -13.52 -5.17
C VAL A 92 -22.87 -12.38 -4.28
N LYS A 93 -22.23 -12.69 -3.14
CA LYS A 93 -21.72 -11.70 -2.17
C LYS A 93 -20.45 -10.98 -2.61
N ASP A 94 -19.59 -11.61 -3.40
CA ASP A 94 -18.35 -11.03 -3.91
C ASP A 94 -18.60 -9.94 -4.98
N THR A 95 -19.87 -9.56 -5.19
CA THR A 95 -20.22 -8.26 -5.78
C THR A 95 -19.67 -7.15 -4.87
N PRO A 96 -18.60 -6.45 -5.26
CA PRO A 96 -17.87 -5.61 -4.30
C PRO A 96 -18.67 -4.35 -4.02
N VAL A 97 -19.25 -4.29 -2.84
CA VAL A 97 -19.78 -3.06 -2.24
C VAL A 97 -18.60 -2.31 -1.63
N ILE A 98 -17.88 -1.55 -2.46
CA ILE A 98 -16.79 -0.71 -1.97
C ILE A 98 -17.40 0.57 -1.38
N TYR A 99 -17.30 0.73 -0.06
CA TYR A 99 -17.41 2.05 0.56
C TYR A 99 -16.12 2.79 0.23
N THR A 100 -16.16 3.68 -0.77
CA THR A 100 -15.08 4.62 -1.02
C THR A 100 -14.90 5.49 0.23
N LEU A 101 -13.94 5.15 1.09
CA LEU A 101 -13.40 6.09 2.07
C LEU A 101 -12.89 7.28 1.27
N GLY A 102 -13.55 8.42 1.46
CA GLY A 102 -13.65 9.51 0.48
C GLY A 102 -12.35 9.99 -0.14
N GLU A 103 -12.50 10.65 -1.29
CA GLU A 103 -11.40 11.17 -2.12
C GLU A 103 -10.31 11.89 -1.31
N ALA A 104 -9.06 11.71 -1.74
CA ALA A 104 -7.91 12.38 -1.18
C ALA A 104 -8.10 13.91 -1.23
N ARG A 105 -8.35 14.53 -0.08
CA ARG A 105 -8.51 15.99 0.00
C ARG A 105 -7.16 16.65 -0.24
N PRO A 106 -7.06 17.62 -1.17
CA PRO A 106 -5.83 18.37 -1.35
C PRO A 106 -5.50 19.15 -0.06
N PRO A 107 -4.21 19.27 0.31
CA PRO A 107 -3.80 19.94 1.53
C PRO A 107 -4.21 21.42 1.48
N MET A 108 -4.96 21.85 2.50
CA MET A 108 -5.47 23.22 2.59
C MET A 108 -4.37 24.25 2.86
N GLU A 109 -3.21 23.81 3.39
CA GLU A 109 -2.05 24.65 3.62
C GLU A 109 -0.80 24.19 2.84
N LYS A 110 -0.05 25.16 2.32
CA LYS A 110 1.24 24.90 1.66
C LYS A 110 2.29 24.46 2.67
N SER A 111 2.84 23.25 2.49
CA SER A 111 3.89 22.71 3.38
C SER A 111 5.23 23.44 3.29
N SER A 112 5.53 24.13 2.18
CA SER A 112 6.75 24.92 2.01
C SER A 112 6.66 25.91 0.83
N PRO A 113 7.44 27.01 0.80
CA PRO A 113 8.26 27.61 1.87
C PRO A 113 7.51 28.72 2.66
N LYS A 114 7.93 28.98 3.91
CA LYS A 114 7.34 29.99 4.82
C LYS A 114 7.77 31.43 4.44
N ARG A 115 7.14 32.01 3.42
CA ARG A 115 7.51 33.33 2.84
C ARG A 115 7.56 34.47 3.88
N LYS A 116 6.63 34.52 4.83
CA LYS A 116 6.56 35.57 5.86
C LYS A 116 7.84 35.62 6.73
N LEU A 117 8.42 34.46 7.04
CA LEU A 117 9.64 34.37 7.86
C LEU A 117 10.84 35.01 7.15
N TYR A 118 11.01 34.77 5.84
CA TYR A 118 12.12 35.33 5.08
C TYR A 118 12.02 36.85 4.95
N VAL A 119 10.81 37.40 4.75
CA VAL A 119 10.60 38.85 4.68
C VAL A 119 10.96 39.52 6.01
N LEU A 120 10.56 38.92 7.14
CA LEU A 120 10.88 39.46 8.47
C LEU A 120 12.39 39.49 8.73
N ILE A 121 13.10 38.40 8.40
CA ILE A 121 14.56 38.33 8.58
C ILE A 121 15.26 39.37 7.69
N ALA A 122 14.84 39.51 6.43
CA ALA A 122 15.43 40.49 5.51
C ALA A 122 15.25 41.92 6.00
N ALA A 123 14.06 42.27 6.52
CA ALA A 123 13.76 43.59 7.06
C ALA A 123 14.63 43.94 8.29
N ILE A 124 14.84 42.96 9.19
CA ILE A 124 15.70 43.15 10.37
C ILE A 124 17.16 43.36 9.94
N ILE A 125 17.66 42.54 9.02
CA ILE A 125 19.04 42.66 8.52
C ILE A 125 19.27 44.00 7.83
N SER A 126 18.34 44.47 7.00
CA SER A 126 18.48 45.77 6.31
C SER A 126 18.48 46.94 7.29
N LEU A 127 17.68 46.86 8.36
CA LEU A 127 17.63 47.91 9.38
C LEU A 127 18.93 47.97 10.18
N ILE A 128 19.47 46.83 10.60
CA ILE A 128 20.75 46.75 11.30
C ILE A 128 21.89 47.29 10.43
N LEU A 129 21.95 46.87 9.16
CA LEU A 129 22.98 47.34 8.24
C LEU A 129 22.85 48.84 7.93
N GLY A 130 21.63 49.36 7.76
CA GLY A 130 21.40 50.78 7.50
C GLY A 130 21.85 51.66 8.65
N VAL A 131 21.48 51.30 9.89
CA VAL A 131 21.92 52.02 11.09
C VAL A 131 23.43 51.90 11.27
N GLY A 132 23.99 50.69 11.11
CA GLY A 132 25.43 50.48 11.20
C GLY A 132 26.23 51.32 10.21
N LEU A 133 25.77 51.41 8.95
CA LEU A 133 26.40 52.23 7.93
C LEU A 133 26.31 53.73 8.24
N ALA A 134 25.18 54.22 8.74
CA ALA A 134 25.03 55.63 9.12
C ALA A 134 26.00 56.04 10.24
N PHE A 135 26.18 55.18 11.25
CA PHE A 135 27.19 55.40 12.29
C PHE A 135 28.62 55.27 11.77
N LEU A 136 28.89 54.36 10.83
CA LEU A 136 30.21 54.21 10.19
C LEU A 136 30.56 55.44 9.36
N THR A 137 29.62 56.01 8.60
CA THR A 137 29.85 57.22 7.82
C THR A 137 30.14 58.42 8.74
N ASP A 138 29.37 58.57 9.81
CA ASP A 138 29.56 59.65 10.80
C ASP A 138 30.90 59.52 11.56
N TYR A 139 31.26 58.30 11.96
CA TYR A 139 32.56 58.02 12.59
C TYR A 139 33.74 58.20 11.62
N ALA A 140 33.59 57.82 10.36
CA ALA A 140 34.63 57.97 9.34
C ALA A 140 34.94 59.45 9.08
N GLU A 141 33.91 60.29 9.03
CA GLU A 141 34.03 61.74 8.85
C GLU A 141 34.65 62.42 10.09
N SER A 142 34.26 61.99 11.29
CA SER A 142 34.80 62.51 12.57
C SER A 142 36.24 62.09 12.87
N SER A 143 36.65 60.86 12.51
CA SER A 143 38.02 60.34 12.74
C SER A 143 39.00 60.60 11.58
N GLY A 144 38.61 61.35 10.54
CA GLY A 144 39.50 61.67 9.42
C GLY A 144 39.97 60.43 8.63
N TRP A 145 39.10 59.44 8.44
CA TRP A 145 39.43 58.22 7.71
C TRP A 145 39.62 58.50 6.20
N ASN A 146 40.86 58.53 5.73
CA ASN A 146 41.18 58.55 4.30
C ASN A 146 41.09 57.12 3.72
N LEU A 147 40.21 56.91 2.72
CA LEU A 147 39.97 55.61 2.07
C LEU A 147 41.24 54.97 1.48
N GLU A 148 42.24 55.79 1.14
CA GLU A 148 43.52 55.38 0.56
C GLU A 148 44.48 54.72 1.58
N ASN A 149 44.28 54.95 2.88
CA ASN A 149 45.10 54.36 3.95
C ASN A 149 44.52 53.04 4.50
N LEU A 150 43.22 52.77 4.27
CA LEU A 150 42.54 51.56 4.73
C LEU A 150 43.05 50.29 4.04
N GLU A 151 43.30 50.36 2.72
CA GLU A 151 43.80 49.22 1.94
C GLU A 151 45.20 48.76 2.37
N LYS A 152 45.97 49.64 3.03
CA LYS A 152 47.35 49.37 3.48
C LYS A 152 47.44 48.80 4.89
N THR A 153 46.34 48.75 5.63
CA THR A 153 46.31 48.14 6.97
C THR A 153 46.16 46.62 6.87
N GLU A 154 46.95 45.86 7.63
CA GLU A 154 46.85 44.39 7.61
C GLU A 154 45.46 43.88 8.03
N GLY A 155 44.75 44.64 8.87
CA GLY A 155 43.39 44.33 9.31
C GLY A 155 42.38 44.26 8.15
N PHE A 156 42.43 45.21 7.20
CA PHE A 156 41.52 45.21 6.05
C PHE A 156 41.76 43.99 5.14
N LYS A 157 43.04 43.61 4.96
CA LYS A 157 43.40 42.41 4.19
C LYS A 157 42.84 41.15 4.83
N ILE A 158 42.91 41.00 6.16
CA ILE A 158 42.32 39.87 6.88
C ILE A 158 40.80 39.85 6.72
N ILE A 159 40.12 40.97 6.97
CA ILE A 159 38.66 41.10 6.85
C ILE A 159 38.19 40.76 5.43
N SER A 160 38.88 41.25 4.41
CA SER A 160 38.54 40.96 3.01
C SER A 160 38.69 39.47 2.69
N THR A 161 39.75 38.81 3.18
CA THR A 161 39.95 37.37 2.96
C THR A 161 38.91 36.52 3.69
N ASP A 162 38.53 36.88 4.91
CA ASP A 162 37.51 36.14 5.67
C ASP A 162 36.11 36.38 5.11
N PHE A 163 35.81 37.59 4.64
CA PHE A 163 34.57 37.88 3.92
C PHE A 163 34.46 37.06 2.63
N GLN A 164 35.55 36.92 1.88
CA GLN A 164 35.59 36.05 0.70
C GLN A 164 35.33 34.57 1.04
N LYS A 165 35.93 34.04 2.13
CA LYS A 165 35.65 32.67 2.60
C LYS A 165 34.20 32.48 3.01
N LEU A 166 33.58 33.50 3.63
CA LEU A 166 32.16 33.47 4.02
C LEU A 166 31.24 33.37 2.79
N ILE A 167 31.49 34.20 1.77
CA ILE A 167 30.74 34.17 0.50
C ILE A 167 30.87 32.80 -0.17
N GLN A 168 32.08 32.23 -0.21
CA GLN A 168 32.29 30.90 -0.79
C GLN A 168 31.54 29.79 -0.01
N SER A 169 31.54 29.88 1.32
CA SER A 169 30.82 28.94 2.19
C SER A 169 29.31 29.03 1.99
N ALA A 170 28.75 30.24 1.90
CA ALA A 170 27.34 30.46 1.59
C ALA A 170 26.96 29.91 0.20
N LYS A 171 27.80 30.15 -0.83
CA LYS A 171 27.61 29.62 -2.19
C LYS A 171 27.60 28.08 -2.22
N LYS A 172 28.42 27.42 -1.38
CA LYS A 172 28.46 25.96 -1.25
C LYS A 172 27.20 25.39 -0.59
N ILE A 173 26.71 26.03 0.48
CA ILE A 173 25.47 25.63 1.17
C ILE A 173 24.27 25.82 0.24
N PHE A 174 24.20 26.94 -0.46
CA PHE A 174 23.11 27.23 -1.40
C PHE A 174 23.05 26.23 -2.56
N ARG A 175 24.20 25.88 -3.16
CA ARG A 175 24.28 24.81 -4.17
C ARG A 175 23.82 23.46 -3.64
N LYS A 176 24.21 23.08 -2.40
CA LYS A 176 23.75 21.83 -1.76
C LYS A 176 22.24 21.84 -1.53
N ALA A 177 21.67 22.96 -1.08
CA ALA A 177 20.23 23.11 -0.88
C ALA A 177 19.46 22.99 -2.20
N ILE A 178 19.92 23.66 -3.28
CA ILE A 178 19.33 23.53 -4.62
C ILE A 178 19.36 22.08 -5.11
N LYS A 179 20.51 21.39 -4.95
CA LYS A 179 20.66 19.99 -5.36
C LYS A 179 19.73 19.05 -4.56
N LYS A 180 19.54 19.31 -3.26
CA LYS A 180 18.64 18.55 -2.38
C LYS A 180 17.16 18.76 -2.75
N VAL A 181 16.76 19.98 -3.09
CA VAL A 181 15.40 20.29 -3.55
C VAL A 181 15.12 19.65 -4.92
N LYS A 182 16.09 19.69 -5.85
CA LYS A 182 15.96 19.03 -7.16
C LYS A 182 15.83 17.51 -7.02
N SER A 183 16.68 16.88 -6.20
CA SER A 183 16.62 15.44 -5.91
C SER A 183 15.31 15.00 -5.24
N LYS A 184 14.73 15.82 -4.36
CA LYS A 184 13.43 15.52 -3.73
C LYS A 184 12.28 15.56 -4.75
N LYS A 185 12.33 16.49 -5.71
CA LYS A 185 11.35 16.61 -6.80
C LYS A 185 11.46 15.49 -7.83
N ASP A 186 12.67 14.97 -8.04
CA ASP A 186 12.90 13.84 -8.95
C ASP A 186 12.43 12.50 -8.34
N LYS A 187 12.56 12.30 -7.03
CA LYS A 187 12.02 11.11 -6.33
C LYS A 187 10.49 11.06 -6.30
N GLU A 188 9.84 12.20 -6.14
CA GLU A 188 8.37 12.32 -6.13
C GLU A 188 7.73 12.13 -7.53
N LYS A 189 8.56 12.12 -8.59
CA LYS A 189 8.15 11.83 -9.98
C LYS A 189 8.31 10.36 -10.38
N ILE A 190 9.02 9.55 -9.58
CA ILE A 190 9.25 8.12 -9.87
C ILE A 190 8.21 7.23 -9.14
N ASP A 191 7.57 7.75 -8.08
CA ASP A 191 6.48 7.09 -7.32
C ASP A 191 5.06 7.45 -7.83
N LYS A 192 4.93 8.00 -9.05
CA LYS A 192 3.66 8.24 -9.74
C LYS A 192 3.72 7.72 -11.16
#